data_AF-A0A1Y3AYJ5-F1
#
_entry.id   AF-A0A1Y3AYJ5-F1
#
_cell.length_a   1.000
_cell.length_b   1.000
_cell.length_c   1.000
_cell.angle_alpha   90.00
_cell.angle_beta   90.00
_cell.angle_gamma   90.00
#
_symmetry.space_group_name_H-M   'P 1'
#
loop_
_entity.id
_entity.type
_entity.pdbx_description
1 polymer ?
#
loop_
_entity_poly.entity_id
_entity_poly.type
_entity_poly.pdbx_seq_one_letter_code
_entity_poly.pdbx_strand_id
1 'polypeptide(L)' 'MLSDYHNYFFTSLDLHTVDLEEFQYVGANISAFSLVDLNSKDFGQILNKLQRDSNTRYSWNGVGGGDSFDSMIRL' A
#
# COMPACT_ATOMS: atom_id res chain seq x y z
N MET A 1 12.07 18.11 11.15
CA MET A 1 11.15 17.44 10.20
C MET A 1 11.98 16.87 9.06
N LEU A 2 11.45 15.92 8.28
CA LEU A 2 12.11 15.41 7.07
C LEU A 2 12.51 16.60 6.18
N SER A 3 13.77 16.66 5.75
CA SER A 3 14.31 17.78 4.96
C SER A 3 15.28 17.27 3.88
N ASP A 4 15.49 18.09 2.86
CA ASP A 4 16.51 17.91 1.82
C ASP A 4 17.95 17.78 2.35
N TYR A 5 18.24 18.39 3.51
CA TYR A 5 19.57 18.39 4.10
C TYR A 5 20.03 17.04 4.69
N HIS A 6 19.14 16.04 4.83
CA HIS A 6 19.44 14.78 5.51
C HIS A 6 19.02 13.56 4.69
N ASN A 7 19.76 12.46 4.85
CA ASN A 7 19.41 11.16 4.29
C ASN A 7 18.73 10.33 5.38
N TYR A 8 17.55 9.78 5.07
CA TYR A 8 16.76 8.98 5.98
C TYR A 8 16.79 7.52 5.56
N PHE A 9 17.16 6.66 6.51
CA PHE A 9 17.14 5.21 6.31
C PHE A 9 16.11 4.58 7.25
N PHE A 10 15.07 3.99 6.66
CA PHE A 10 14.03 3.30 7.41
C PHE A 10 14.42 1.84 7.62
N THR A 11 14.36 1.40 8.87
CA THR A 11 14.67 0.01 9.25
C THR A 11 13.45 -0.90 9.20
N SER A 12 12.26 -0.34 8.96
CA SER A 12 11.07 -1.15 8.70
C SER A 12 11.10 -1.68 7.27
N LEU A 13 10.50 -2.86 7.06
CA LEU A 13 10.54 -3.57 5.78
C LEU A 13 9.25 -3.45 4.96
N ASP A 14 8.35 -2.58 5.43
CA ASP A 14 6.99 -2.35 4.95
C ASP A 14 6.76 -0.89 4.54
N LEU A 15 7.82 -0.11 4.35
CA LEU A 15 7.72 1.31 3.98
C LEU A 15 6.87 1.54 2.73
N HIS A 16 6.80 0.56 1.82
CA HIS A 16 5.96 0.59 0.62
C HIS A 16 4.45 0.69 0.89
N THR A 17 4.01 0.52 2.14
CA THR A 17 2.61 0.67 2.58
C THR A 17 2.30 2.04 3.17
N VAL A 18 3.33 2.86 3.41
CA VAL A 18 3.20 4.19 4.01
C VAL A 18 2.98 5.22 2.91
N ASP A 19 2.03 6.12 3.13
CA ASP A 19 1.82 7.27 2.27
C ASP A 19 2.96 8.29 2.46
N LEU A 20 3.72 8.52 1.40
CA LEU A 20 4.83 9.46 1.36
C LEU A 20 4.54 10.69 0.49
N GLU A 21 3.27 10.91 0.09
CA GLU A 21 2.87 11.99 -0.80
C GLU A 21 3.26 13.38 -0.25
N GLU A 22 3.18 13.56 1.07
CA GLU A 22 3.58 14.82 1.73
C GLU A 22 5.09 15.12 1.58
N PHE A 23 5.93 14.10 1.42
CA PHE A 23 7.39 14.24 1.40
C PHE A 23 7.98 14.29 -0.02
N GLN A 24 7.19 14.03 -1.05
CA GLN A 24 7.66 13.94 -2.44
C GLN A 24 8.27 15.25 -2.98
N TYR A 25 7.81 16.40 -2.47
CA TYR A 25 8.29 17.73 -2.88
C TYR A 25 9.31 18.35 -1.92
N VAL A 26 9.63 17.67 -0.82
CA VAL A 26 10.51 18.19 0.23
C VAL A 26 11.99 18.02 -0.14
N GLY A 27 12.30 17.21 -1.17
CA GLY A 27 13.67 16.90 -1.58
C GLY A 27 14.41 15.98 -0.60
N ALA A 28 13.70 15.40 0.36
CA ALA A 28 14.26 14.45 1.32
C ALA A 28 14.67 13.16 0.61
N ASN A 29 15.89 12.67 0.88
CA ASN A 29 16.36 11.40 0.36
C ASN A 29 15.98 10.27 1.33
N ILE A 30 15.10 9.38 0.88
CA ILE A 30 14.56 8.28 1.66
C ILE A 30 15.03 6.96 1.06
N SER A 31 15.62 6.10 1.89
CA SER A 31 16.06 4.76 1.52
C SER A 31 15.53 3.72 2.51
N ALA A 32 15.16 2.54 2.02
CA ALA A 32 14.63 1.44 2.83
C ALA A 32 14.77 0.09 2.11
N PHE A 33 14.47 -0.99 2.82
CA PHE A 33 14.29 -2.32 2.24
C PHE A 33 12.80 -2.70 2.20
N SER A 34 12.40 -3.51 1.22
CA SER A 34 11.05 -4.08 1.14
C SER A 34 11.14 -5.61 1.17
N LEU A 35 10.29 -6.26 1.97
CA LEU A 35 10.12 -7.72 1.91
C LEU A 35 9.38 -8.17 0.65
N VAL A 36 8.57 -7.30 0.07
CA VAL A 36 7.70 -7.62 -1.05
C VAL A 36 8.29 -7.02 -2.33
N ASP A 37 8.47 -7.87 -3.35
CA ASP A 37 8.78 -7.44 -4.70
C ASP A 37 7.49 -7.10 -5.46
N LEU A 38 7.22 -5.80 -5.56
CA LEU A 38 6.06 -5.23 -6.25
C LEU A 38 6.12 -5.41 -7.77
N ASN A 39 7.31 -5.69 -8.34
CA ASN A 39 7.49 -5.91 -9.77
C ASN A 39 7.38 -7.38 -10.18
N SER A 40 7.20 -8.29 -9.22
CA SER A 40 7.05 -9.70 -9.49
C SER A 40 5.74 -9.99 -10.23
N LYS A 41 5.77 -10.96 -11.16
CA LYS A 41 4.57 -11.37 -11.92
C LYS A 41 3.47 -11.96 -11.02
N ASP A 42 3.88 -12.56 -9.90
CA ASP A 42 2.99 -13.23 -8.97
C ASP A 42 2.30 -12.22 -8.02
N PHE A 43 2.90 -11.06 -7.79
CA PHE A 43 2.35 -10.02 -6.93
C PHE A 43 0.93 -9.63 -7.35
N GLY A 44 0.71 -9.33 -8.63
CA GLY A 44 -0.61 -8.98 -9.14
C GLY A 44 -1.65 -10.10 -8.96
N GLN A 45 -1.25 -11.37 -9.08
CA GLN A 45 -2.16 -12.50 -8.88
C GLN A 45 -2.55 -12.64 -7.41
N ILE A 46 -1.57 -12.54 -6.51
CA ILE A 46 -1.78 -12.61 -5.07
C ILE A 46 -2.66 -11.45 -4.61
N LEU A 47 -2.40 -10.23 -5.08
CA LEU A 47 -3.19 -9.04 -4.74
C LEU A 47 -4.65 -9.18 -5.19
N ASN A 48 -4.87 -9.58 -6.45
CA ASN A 48 -6.21 -9.81 -6.98
C ASN A 48 -6.96 -10.92 -6.21
N LYS A 49 -6.26 -11.98 -5.81
CA LYS A 49 -6.84 -13.04 -4.98
C LYS A 49 -7.23 -12.50 -3.59
N LEU A 50 -6.35 -11.75 -2.94
CA LEU A 50 -6.61 -11.14 -1.63
C LEU A 50 -7.81 -10.20 -1.66
N GLN A 51 -7.93 -9.38 -2.71
CA GLN A 51 -9.08 -8.48 -2.93
C GLN A 51 -10.40 -9.24 -3.14
N ARG A 52 -10.36 -10.39 -3.83
CA ARG A 52 -11.56 -11.23 -4.02
C ARG A 52 -11.97 -11.96 -2.75
N ASP A 53 -11.00 -12.48 -2.00
CA ASP A 53 -11.24 -13.20 -0.76
C ASP A 53 -11.79 -12.28 0.34
N SER A 54 -11.38 -11.00 0.38
CA SER A 54 -11.99 -10.02 1.28
C SER A 54 -13.43 -9.73 0.89
N ASN A 55 -13.71 -9.50 -0.40
CA ASN A 55 -15.04 -9.13 -0.87
C ASN A 55 -16.08 -10.26 -0.68
N THR A 56 -15.67 -11.51 -0.90
CA THR A 56 -16.55 -12.68 -0.66
C THR A 56 -16.83 -12.90 0.84
N ARG A 57 -15.88 -12.57 1.72
CA ARG A 57 -16.08 -12.63 3.18
C ARG A 57 -17.06 -11.57 3.69
N TYR A 58 -17.14 -10.41 3.04
CA TYR A 58 -18.16 -9.39 3.35
C TYR A 58 -19.49 -9.64 2.63
N SER A 59 -19.49 -10.37 1.52
CA SER A 59 -20.71 -10.78 0.81
C SER A 59 -21.48 -11.90 1.51
N TRP A 60 -20.86 -12.66 2.42
CA TRP A 60 -21.54 -13.72 3.16
C TRP A 60 -22.18 -13.19 4.45
N ASN A 61 -23.24 -12.41 4.26
CA ASN A 61 -24.38 -12.23 5.15
C ASN A 61 -25.41 -11.45 4.33
N GLY A 62 -26.36 -12.16 3.71
CA GLY A 62 -27.31 -11.54 2.81
C GLY A 62 -28.10 -10.43 3.49
N VAL A 63 -27.81 -9.18 3.14
CA VAL A 63 -28.72 -8.06 2.85
C VAL A 63 -27.85 -6.98 2.17
N GLY A 64 -28.34 -6.46 1.04
CA GLY A 64 -27.58 -5.59 0.15
C GLY A 64 -27.11 -4.25 0.74
N GLY A 65 -26.08 -3.72 0.12
CA GLY A 65 -25.52 -2.40 0.36
C GLY A 65 -24.18 -2.32 -0.33
N GLY A 66 -24.18 -1.77 -1.54
CA GLY A 66 -22.94 -1.41 -2.23
C GLY A 66 -22.14 -0.42 -1.39
N ASP A 67 -20.89 -0.25 -1.78
CA ASP A 67 -19.99 0.81 -1.31
C ASP A 67 -19.15 0.40 -0.09
N SER A 68 -18.15 -0.45 -0.30
CA SER A 68 -17.02 -0.58 0.64
C SER A 68 -15.81 -1.22 -0.07
N PHE A 69 -14.66 -0.53 -0.03
CA PHE A 69 -13.31 -0.89 -0.48
C PHE A 69 -12.78 -0.42 -1.85
N ASP A 70 -13.56 -0.26 -2.93
CA ASP A 70 -13.02 0.31 -4.18
C ASP A 70 -12.52 1.76 -3.99
N SER A 71 -13.06 2.48 -3.01
CA SER A 71 -12.63 3.81 -2.59
C SER A 71 -11.33 3.85 -1.77
N MET A 72 -10.84 2.72 -1.26
CA MET A 72 -9.61 2.67 -0.44
C MET A 72 -8.35 2.38 -1.27
N ILE A 73 -8.51 1.80 -2.46
CA ILE A 73 -7.39 1.46 -3.36
C ILE A 73 -7.16 2.57 -4.40
N ARG A 74 -8.13 3.47 -4.58
CA ARG A 74 -7.98 4.70 -5.36
C ARG A 74 -7.47 5.84 -4.46
N LEU A 75 -6.19 5.80 -4.12
CA LEU A 75 -5.41 7.00 -3.81
C LEU A 75 -4.39 7.15 -4.95
#